data_AF-A0A1G3HK71-F1
#
_entry.id   AF-A0A1G3HK71-F1
#
_cell.length_a   1.000
_cell.length_b   1.000
_cell.length_c   1.000
_cell.angle_alpha   90.00
_cell.angle_beta   90.00
_cell.angle_gamma   90.00
#
_symmetry.space_group_name_H-M   'P 1'
#
loop_
_entity.id
_entity.type
_entity.pdbx_description
1 polymer ?
#
loop_
_entity_poly.entity_id
_entity_poly.type
_entity_poly.pdbx_seq_one_letter_code
_entity_poly.pdbx_strand_id
1 'polypeptide(L)'
;MANSAQARKRARQAVKQRAHNMSLRSTLRTAIKKVQKAVEAGDKTAAQAVYKESQCVIDSIADKQIIHKNKAARHKSRLTAAIKAL
;
A
#
# COMPACT_ATOMS: atom_id res chain seq x y z
N MET A 1 2.67 -31.01 -9.64
CA MET A 1 2.82 -31.44 -8.23
C MET A 1 4.21 -31.07 -7.73
N ALA A 2 4.35 -30.75 -6.45
CA ALA A 2 5.65 -30.48 -5.84
C ALA A 2 6.36 -31.82 -5.55
N ASN A 3 7.06 -32.36 -6.54
CA ASN A 3 7.52 -33.76 -6.51
C ASN A 3 8.79 -34.00 -5.67
N SER A 4 9.54 -32.95 -5.31
CA SER A 4 10.69 -33.04 -4.41
C SER A 4 10.36 -32.56 -2.98
N ALA A 5 11.11 -33.02 -1.98
CA ALA A 5 10.95 -32.56 -0.60
C ALA A 5 11.13 -31.02 -0.49
N GLN A 6 12.08 -30.46 -1.23
CA GLN A 6 12.32 -29.02 -1.29
C GLN A 6 11.13 -28.29 -1.93
N ALA A 7 10.56 -28.81 -3.03
CA ALA A 7 9.39 -28.23 -3.66
C ALA A 7 8.17 -28.21 -2.72
N ARG A 8 7.92 -29.29 -1.97
CA ARG A 8 6.85 -29.34 -0.95
C ARG A 8 7.05 -28.30 0.14
N LYS A 9 8.29 -28.10 0.60
CA LYS A 9 8.63 -27.04 1.57
C LYS A 9 8.36 -25.64 1.00
N ARG A 10 8.80 -25.37 -0.24
CA ARG A 10 8.57 -24.07 -0.91
C ARG A 10 7.10 -23.77 -1.09
N ALA A 11 6.27 -24.76 -1.45
CA ALA A 11 4.83 -24.60 -1.56
C ALA A 11 4.18 -24.15 -0.24
N ARG A 12 4.56 -24.77 0.90
CA ARG A 12 4.07 -24.37 2.23
C ARG A 12 4.51 -22.95 2.62
N GLN A 13 5.75 -22.58 2.31
CA GLN A 13 6.26 -21.22 2.56
C GLN A 13 5.53 -20.16 1.72
N ALA A 14 5.26 -20.46 0.45
CA ALA A 14 4.57 -19.57 -0.47
C ALA A 14 3.16 -19.22 0.01
N VAL A 15 2.40 -20.18 0.56
CA VAL A 15 1.06 -19.93 1.12
C VAL A 15 1.13 -18.93 2.28
N LYS A 16 2.06 -19.13 3.21
CA LYS A 16 2.26 -18.22 4.36
C LYS A 16 2.65 -16.81 3.92
N GLN A 17 3.62 -16.71 3.00
CA GLN A 17 4.07 -15.42 2.46
C GLN A 17 2.96 -14.71 1.69
N ARG A 18 2.16 -15.45 0.91
CA ARG A 18 1.02 -14.90 0.17
C ARG A 18 0.00 -14.26 1.11
N ALA A 19 -0.37 -14.94 2.20
CA ALA A 19 -1.34 -14.42 3.17
C ALA A 19 -0.84 -13.12 3.83
N HIS A 20 0.43 -13.10 4.26
CA HIS A 20 1.05 -11.90 4.83
C HIS A 20 1.16 -10.74 3.83
N ASN A 21 1.59 -11.02 2.60
CA ASN A 21 1.72 -9.98 1.58
C ASN A 21 0.35 -9.44 1.14
N MET A 22 -0.69 -10.28 1.18
CA MET A 22 -2.07 -9.88 0.89
C MET A 22 -2.59 -8.87 1.93
N SER A 23 -2.32 -9.09 3.23
CA SER A 23 -2.74 -8.14 4.26
C SER A 23 -2.05 -6.79 4.08
N LEU A 24 -0.73 -6.76 3.84
CA LEU A 24 0.00 -5.52 3.56
C LEU A 24 -0.53 -4.79 2.31
N ARG A 25 -0.83 -5.52 1.23
CA ARG A 25 -1.46 -4.91 0.04
C ARG A 25 -2.85 -4.35 0.34
N SER A 26 -3.62 -4.99 1.21
CA SER A 26 -4.93 -4.48 1.65
C SER A 26 -4.76 -3.17 2.42
N THR A 27 -3.87 -3.14 3.41
CA THR A 27 -3.55 -1.94 4.20
C THR A 27 -3.13 -0.77 3.31
N LEU A 28 -2.27 -1.00 2.32
CA LEU A 28 -1.87 0.01 1.34
C LEU A 28 -3.08 0.60 0.60
N ARG A 29 -3.95 -0.26 0.07
CA ARG A 29 -5.15 0.19 -0.68
C ARG A 29 -6.08 0.99 0.22
N THR A 30 -6.26 0.56 1.46
CA THR A 30 -7.08 1.28 2.45
C THR A 30 -6.52 2.66 2.76
N ALA A 31 -5.20 2.80 2.94
CA ALA A 31 -4.55 4.09 3.17
C ALA A 31 -4.78 5.05 2.01
N ILE A 32 -4.61 4.58 0.77
CA ILE A 32 -4.89 5.38 -0.44
C ILE A 32 -6.37 5.81 -0.48
N LYS A 33 -7.29 4.87 -0.23
CA LYS A 33 -8.73 5.14 -0.25
C LYS A 33 -9.16 6.15 0.83
N LYS A 34 -8.53 6.12 2.01
CA LYS A 34 -8.79 7.10 3.08
C LYS A 34 -8.47 8.53 2.63
N VAL A 35 -7.31 8.73 1.98
CA VAL A 35 -6.93 10.05 1.44
C VAL A 35 -7.89 10.48 0.33
N GLN A 36 -8.24 9.58 -0.59
CA GLN A 36 -9.19 9.89 -1.67
C GLN A 36 -10.55 10.33 -1.14
N LYS A 37 -11.08 9.64 -0.12
CA LYS A 37 -12.34 10.05 0.53
C LYS A 37 -12.24 11.41 1.23
N ALA A 38 -11.10 11.68 1.88
CA ALA A 38 -10.88 12.99 2.51
C ALA A 38 -10.81 14.11 1.46
N VAL A 39 -10.25 13.82 0.28
CA VAL A 39 -10.23 14.74 -0.85
C VAL A 39 -11.65 14.97 -1.40
N GLU A 40 -12.43 13.90 -1.57
CA GLU A 40 -13.84 13.98 -2.00
C GLU A 40 -14.72 14.78 -1.03
N ALA A 41 -14.39 14.80 0.26
CA ALA A 41 -15.10 15.58 1.27
C ALA A 41 -14.84 17.09 1.20
N GLY A 42 -13.82 17.55 0.45
CA GLY A 42 -13.58 18.97 0.16
C GLY A 42 -12.83 19.77 1.24
N ASP A 43 -12.50 19.19 2.39
CA ASP A 43 -11.68 19.87 3.42
C ASP A 43 -10.18 19.60 3.19
N LYS A 44 -9.48 20.63 2.71
CA LYS A 44 -8.05 20.59 2.43
C LYS A 44 -7.19 20.33 3.67
N THR A 45 -7.57 20.86 4.83
CA THR A 45 -6.79 20.72 6.07
C THR A 45 -6.89 19.31 6.62
N ALA A 46 -8.10 18.75 6.64
CA ALA A 46 -8.35 17.37 7.00
C ALA A 46 -7.67 16.40 6.03
N ALA A 47 -7.74 16.65 4.71
CA ALA A 47 -7.09 15.83 3.71
C ALA A 47 -5.55 15.80 3.87
N GLN A 48 -4.93 16.92 4.23
CA GLN A 48 -3.49 16.98 4.51
C GLN A 48 -3.10 16.18 5.75
N ALA A 49 -3.90 16.23 6.81
CA ALA A 49 -3.65 15.44 8.03
C ALA A 49 -3.71 13.93 7.73
N VAL A 50 -4.78 13.48 7.05
CA VAL A 50 -4.96 12.08 6.65
C VAL A 50 -3.86 11.62 5.68
N TYR A 51 -3.39 12.51 4.80
CA TYR A 51 -2.28 12.22 3.91
C TYR A 51 -0.97 11.98 4.66
N LYS A 52 -0.63 12.80 5.67
CA LYS A 52 0.61 12.62 6.47
C LYS A 52 0.64 11.25 7.15
N GLU A 53 -0.47 10.81 7.73
CA GLU A 53 -0.59 9.48 8.34
C GLU A 53 -0.45 8.37 7.29
N SER A 54 -1.14 8.52 6.16
CA SER A 54 -1.16 7.51 5.09
C SER A 54 0.19 7.40 4.37
N GLN A 55 0.97 8.48 4.32
CA GLN A 55 2.29 8.51 3.69
C GLN A 55 3.27 7.55 4.38
N CYS A 56 3.32 7.57 5.72
CA CYS A 56 4.18 6.67 6.50
C CYS A 56 3.89 5.19 6.19
N VAL A 57 2.59 4.84 6.08
CA VAL A 57 2.14 3.49 5.76
C VAL A 57 2.56 3.07 4.35
N ILE A 58 2.38 3.96 3.36
CA ILE A 58 2.74 3.68 1.96
C ILE A 58 4.24 3.40 1.83
N ASP A 59 5.08 4.24 2.45
CA ASP A 59 6.52 4.12 2.36
C ASP A 59 7.03 2.88 3.12
N SER A 60 6.49 2.60 4.32
CA SER A 60 6.81 1.39 5.08
C SER A 60 6.50 0.08 4.32
N ILE A 61 5.43 0.06 3.53
CA ILE A 61 5.05 -1.10 2.72
C ILE A 61 5.94 -1.23 1.47
N ALA A 62 6.38 -0.10 0.91
CA ALA A 62 7.29 -0.06 -0.23
C ALA A 62 8.70 -0.56 0.16
N ASP A 63 9.19 -0.22 1.36
CA ASP A 63 10.48 -0.71 1.85
C ASP A 63 10.50 -2.22 2.08
N LYS A 64 9.35 -2.80 2.44
CA LYS A 64 9.15 -4.27 2.51
C LYS A 64 9.08 -4.96 1.14
N GLN A 65 9.31 -4.23 0.05
CA GLN A 65 9.28 -4.72 -1.34
C GLN A 65 7.95 -5.36 -1.75
N ILE A 66 6.85 -5.03 -1.05
CA ILE A 66 5.51 -5.49 -1.43
C ILE A 66 5.04 -4.76 -2.69
N ILE A 67 5.42 -3.49 -2.83
CA ILE A 67 5.28 -2.69 -4.04
C ILE A 67 6.62 -2.07 -4.41
N HIS A 68 6.84 -1.83 -5.70
CA HIS A 68 8.03 -1.12 -6.15
C HIS A 68 8.00 0.33 -5.66
N LYS A 69 9.17 0.89 -5.32
CA LYS A 69 9.31 2.28 -4.84
C LYS A 69 8.73 3.30 -5.83
N ASN A 70 8.94 3.11 -7.13
CA ASN A 70 8.32 3.94 -8.18
C ASN A 70 6.78 3.90 -8.17
N LYS A 71 6.17 2.77 -7.80
CA LYS A 71 4.71 2.69 -7.65
C LYS A 71 4.25 3.50 -6.43
N ALA A 72 4.97 3.42 -5.31
CA ALA A 72 4.70 4.25 -4.14
C ALA A 72 4.83 5.74 -4.47
N ALA A 73 5.94 6.15 -5.11
CA ALA A 73 6.18 7.52 -5.56
C ALA A 73 5.06 8.05 -6.47
N ARG A 74 4.61 7.24 -7.43
CA ARG A 74 3.48 7.58 -8.31
C ARG A 74 2.18 7.81 -7.53
N HIS A 75 1.88 6.97 -6.54
CA HIS A 75 0.71 7.16 -5.68
C HIS A 75 0.82 8.44 -4.86
N LYS A 76 1.97 8.70 -4.22
CA LYS A 76 2.20 9.93 -3.46
C LYS A 76 2.01 11.18 -4.33
N SER A 77 2.67 11.22 -5.50
CA SER A 77 2.56 12.33 -6.45
C SER A 77 1.11 12.63 -6.85
N ARG A 78 0.32 11.59 -7.18
CA ARG A 78 -1.09 11.77 -7.56
C ARG A 78 -1.96 12.26 -6.40
N LEU A 79 -1.75 11.74 -5.19
CA LEU A 79 -2.50 12.17 -4.01
C LEU A 79 -2.18 13.62 -3.62
N THR A 80 -0.90 14.01 -3.64
CA THR A 80 -0.51 15.41 -3.40
C THR A 80 -1.10 16.35 -4.45
N ALA A 81 -1.09 15.97 -5.73
CA ALA A 81 -1.69 16.77 -6.79
C ALA A 81 -3.20 16.96 -6.58
N ALA A 82 -3.93 15.90 -6.18
CA ALA A 82 -5.35 15.98 -5.87
C ALA A 82 -5.65 16.91 -4.68
N ILE A 83 -4.86 16.83 -3.61
CA ILE A 83 -4.99 17.73 -2.44
C ILE A 83 -4.66 19.18 -2.81
N LYS A 84 -3.72 19.40 -3.73
CA LYS A 84 -3.35 20.74 -4.20
C LYS A 84 -4.45 21.37 -5.06
N ALA A 85 -5.17 20.55 -5.83
CA ALA A 85 -6.24 20.97 -6.74
C ALA A 85 -7.57 21.26 -6.04
N LEU A 86 -7.75 20.81 -4.79
CA LEU A 86 -8.77 21.32 -3.86
C LEU A 86 -8.43 22.75 -3.41
#